data_AF-A0A924K436-F1
#
_entry.id   AF-A0A924K436-F1
#
_cell.length_a   1.000
_cell.length_b   1.000
_cell.length_c   1.000
_cell.angle_alpha   90.00
_cell.angle_beta   90.00
_cell.angle_gamma   90.00
#
_symmetry.space_group_name_H-M   'P 1'
#
loop_
_entity.id
_entity.type
_entity.pdbx_description
1 polymer ?
#
loop_
_entity_poly.entity_id
_entity_poly.type
_entity_poly.pdbx_seq_one_letter_code
_entity_poly.pdbx_strand_id
1 'polypeptide(L)'
;MSNATRNSIGSSFRSLAAFGAFCAAATVAASAWAAGLHEEGFILDAPVWQREVASVPSTDWPVDNWYRLTPTAKAIDVRVMKPSDAEGGDPDGTVYVRVPGAPLKQGLRATYRFSSQPLHPRVGHEYQLMLAKTGFSFTVESDGVGTQYNIVYGGQTHTYLLGLPAAATTIKAIADLDGDAMPDFLVGVGDGTFLLLSTQAQPGFNLPSAQLWALADDGC
;
A
#
# COMPACT_ATOMS: atom_id res chain seq x y z
N MET A 1 -31.22 -3.19 47.24
CA MET A 1 -31.92 -2.36 46.24
C MET A 1 -30.82 -1.58 45.51
N SER A 2 -30.27 -2.05 44.37
CA SER A 2 -30.71 -1.78 42.97
C SER A 2 -30.68 -0.27 42.67
N ASN A 3 -29.99 0.34 41.68
CA ASN A 3 -29.50 0.01 40.32
C ASN A 3 -28.15 0.76 40.06
N ALA A 4 -27.11 0.27 39.38
CA ALA A 4 -26.95 -0.08 37.96
C ALA A 4 -26.93 1.11 36.96
N THR A 5 -25.80 1.23 36.25
CA THR A 5 -25.60 1.69 34.84
C THR A 5 -25.65 3.18 34.49
N ARG A 6 -24.54 3.72 33.97
CA ARG A 6 -24.38 3.96 32.52
C ARG A 6 -22.92 4.22 32.12
N ASN A 7 -22.47 3.35 31.23
CA ASN A 7 -21.17 3.31 30.59
C ASN A 7 -20.92 4.50 29.65
N SER A 8 -19.62 4.75 29.48
CA SER A 8 -18.95 5.41 28.37
C SER A 8 -19.59 5.13 27.00
N ILE A 9 -20.15 6.16 26.38
CA ILE A 9 -20.50 6.17 24.96
C ILE A 9 -20.11 7.57 24.46
N GLY A 10 -18.94 7.69 23.83
CA GLY A 10 -18.47 9.00 23.37
C GLY A 10 -17.06 9.04 22.82
N SER A 11 -16.65 8.10 21.97
CA SER A 11 -15.43 8.29 21.15
C SER A 11 -15.47 7.63 19.77
N SER A 12 -16.48 6.81 19.46
CA SER A 12 -16.49 6.00 18.22
C SER A 12 -17.17 6.65 16.99
N PHE A 13 -17.51 7.93 17.02
CA PHE A 13 -18.26 8.58 15.93
C PHE A 13 -17.46 9.59 15.09
N ARG A 14 -16.14 9.73 15.32
CA ARG A 14 -15.31 10.71 14.58
C ARG A 14 -14.42 10.12 13.49
N SER A 15 -14.24 8.80 13.42
CA SER A 15 -13.48 8.15 12.35
C SER A 15 -14.17 8.14 10.98
N LEU A 16 -15.49 8.36 10.92
CA LEU A 16 -16.24 8.47 9.66
C LEU A 16 -16.38 9.90 9.13
N ALA A 17 -16.07 10.93 9.93
CA ALA A 17 -15.98 12.30 9.43
C ALA A 17 -14.68 12.54 8.64
N ALA A 18 -13.63 11.75 8.90
CA ALA A 18 -12.39 11.76 8.12
C ALA A 18 -12.52 11.07 6.75
N PHE A 19 -13.55 10.25 6.53
CA PHE A 19 -13.89 9.72 5.20
C PHE A 19 -14.63 10.74 4.31
N GLY A 20 -15.12 11.85 4.89
CA GLY A 20 -16.02 12.79 4.23
C GLY A 20 -15.39 14.05 3.64
N ALA A 21 -14.10 14.31 3.83
CA ALA A 21 -13.52 15.58 3.38
C ALA A 21 -12.03 15.48 3.06
N PHE A 22 -11.67 15.24 1.78
CA PHE A 22 -10.46 15.84 1.21
C PHE A 22 -10.54 16.01 -0.32
N CYS A 23 -11.68 16.53 -0.79
CA CYS A 23 -11.73 17.20 -2.09
C CYS A 23 -11.05 18.56 -1.98
N ALA A 24 -9.79 18.67 -2.42
CA ALA A 24 -9.20 19.84 -3.11
C ALA A 24 -7.66 19.84 -3.09
N ALA A 25 -7.01 18.90 -3.78
CA ALA A 25 -5.63 19.08 -4.26
C ALA A 25 -5.26 18.08 -5.38
N ALA A 26 -6.09 17.96 -6.42
CA ALA A 26 -5.72 17.28 -7.67
C ALA A 26 -6.59 17.77 -8.85
N THR A 27 -6.72 19.08 -9.06
CA THR A 27 -7.48 19.64 -10.19
C THR A 27 -6.78 19.50 -11.55
N VAL A 28 -5.64 18.81 -11.62
CA VAL A 28 -5.02 18.41 -12.89
C VAL A 28 -4.71 16.93 -12.84
N ALA A 29 -5.76 16.16 -12.53
CA ALA A 29 -5.90 14.80 -13.02
C ALA A 29 -7.19 14.65 -13.86
N ALA A 30 -7.44 15.55 -14.83
CA ALA A 30 -8.74 15.81 -15.49
C ALA A 30 -8.94 15.26 -16.93
N SER A 31 -10.09 14.60 -17.21
CA SER A 31 -10.60 13.94 -18.45
C SER A 31 -10.20 12.46 -18.74
N ALA A 32 -11.12 11.48 -18.55
CA ALA A 32 -11.03 9.98 -18.43
C ALA A 32 -10.95 9.16 -17.08
N TRP A 33 -10.80 9.64 -15.84
CA TRP A 33 -10.85 11.03 -15.48
C TRP A 33 -12.17 11.67 -16.04
N ALA A 34 -13.20 10.90 -16.46
CA ALA A 34 -14.47 11.39 -17.07
C ALA A 34 -15.64 10.38 -17.12
N ALA A 35 -15.50 9.07 -16.82
CA ALA A 35 -16.65 8.13 -16.90
C ALA A 35 -16.70 6.91 -15.95
N GLY A 36 -15.78 6.70 -15.00
CA GLY A 36 -15.85 5.54 -14.09
C GLY A 36 -14.82 5.63 -12.97
N LEU A 37 -15.30 5.79 -11.74
CA LEU A 37 -14.50 6.06 -10.54
C LEU A 37 -13.63 4.83 -10.22
N HIS A 38 -12.31 5.00 -10.15
CA HIS A 38 -11.43 3.97 -9.61
C HIS A 38 -11.77 3.78 -8.13
N GLU A 39 -12.03 2.54 -7.72
CA GLU A 39 -12.01 2.21 -6.31
C GLU A 39 -10.55 2.27 -5.82
N GLU A 40 -10.30 2.99 -4.73
CA GLU A 40 -8.97 3.08 -4.14
C GLU A 40 -8.59 1.75 -3.47
N GLY A 41 -7.31 1.36 -3.61
CA GLY A 41 -6.76 0.24 -2.88
C GLY A 41 -6.33 0.63 -1.48
N PHE A 42 -6.47 -0.30 -0.54
CA PHE A 42 -6.19 -0.09 0.88
C PHE A 42 -5.00 -0.93 1.31
N ILE A 43 -4.17 -0.38 2.19
CA ILE A 43 -3.22 -1.15 2.99
C ILE A 43 -3.54 -0.88 4.44
N LEU A 44 -3.55 -1.94 5.26
CA LEU A 44 -3.71 -1.90 6.70
C LEU A 44 -2.53 -2.63 7.34
N ASP A 45 -2.03 -2.14 8.46
CA ASP A 45 -1.14 -2.95 9.29
C ASP A 45 -1.95 -4.04 10.01
N ALA A 46 -1.23 -5.02 10.56
CA ALA A 46 -1.86 -6.14 11.27
C ALA A 46 -2.75 -5.70 12.45
N PRO A 47 -2.30 -4.80 13.36
CA PRO A 47 -3.17 -4.30 14.44
C PRO A 47 -4.48 -3.66 13.96
N VAL A 48 -4.43 -2.84 12.90
CA VAL A 48 -5.61 -2.18 12.33
C VAL A 48 -6.54 -3.20 11.67
N TRP A 49 -6.01 -4.15 10.90
CA TRP A 49 -6.82 -5.25 10.34
C TRP A 49 -7.60 -5.98 11.43
N GLN A 50 -6.92 -6.35 12.52
CA GLN A 50 -7.54 -7.09 13.61
C GLN A 50 -8.66 -6.28 14.28
N ARG A 51 -8.41 -5.00 14.56
CA ARG A 51 -9.34 -4.14 15.29
C ARG A 51 -10.53 -3.69 14.44
N GLU A 52 -10.30 -3.32 13.18
CA GLU A 52 -11.31 -2.65 12.37
C GLU A 52 -12.00 -3.61 11.39
N VAL A 53 -11.33 -4.68 10.95
CA VAL A 53 -11.83 -5.59 9.92
C VAL A 53 -12.22 -6.93 10.54
N ALA A 54 -11.24 -7.66 11.10
CA ALA A 54 -11.42 -9.04 11.55
C ALA A 54 -12.37 -9.19 12.75
N SER A 55 -12.21 -8.33 13.77
CA SER A 55 -12.99 -8.44 15.01
C SER A 55 -14.38 -7.80 14.93
N VAL A 56 -14.58 -6.88 14.00
CA VAL A 56 -15.86 -6.20 13.76
C VAL A 56 -16.19 -6.23 12.27
N PRO A 57 -16.58 -7.40 11.70
CA PRO A 57 -16.92 -7.48 10.28
C PRO A 57 -18.13 -6.58 9.99
N SER A 58 -17.87 -5.39 9.46
CA SER A 58 -18.89 -4.46 8.99
C SER A 58 -19.20 -4.73 7.52
N THR A 59 -20.43 -4.46 7.09
CA THR A 59 -20.79 -4.38 5.66
C THR A 59 -20.06 -3.27 4.93
N ASP A 60 -19.41 -2.36 5.66
CA ASP A 60 -18.65 -1.24 5.10
C ASP A 60 -17.31 -1.68 4.50
N TRP A 61 -16.77 -2.83 4.93
CA TRP A 61 -15.55 -3.37 4.35
C TRP A 61 -15.86 -4.21 3.11
N PRO A 62 -15.11 -4.06 2.01
CA PRO A 62 -15.23 -4.94 0.85
C PRO A 62 -14.99 -6.39 1.25
N VAL A 63 -15.81 -7.31 0.74
CA VAL A 63 -15.76 -8.73 1.10
C VAL A 63 -14.68 -9.52 0.37
N ASP A 64 -14.14 -8.97 -0.71
CA ASP A 64 -13.23 -9.64 -1.64
C ASP A 64 -11.94 -8.84 -1.88
N ASN A 65 -10.98 -9.51 -2.53
CA ASN A 65 -9.70 -8.95 -2.95
C ASN A 65 -8.79 -8.47 -1.80
N TRP A 66 -8.98 -9.02 -0.60
CA TRP A 66 -8.04 -8.85 0.50
C TRP A 66 -6.94 -9.90 0.45
N TYR A 67 -5.72 -9.45 0.69
CA TYR A 67 -4.53 -10.28 0.73
C TYR A 67 -3.68 -9.93 1.93
N ARG A 68 -3.17 -10.93 2.63
CA ARG A 68 -2.12 -10.79 3.63
C ARG A 68 -0.78 -10.94 2.93
N LEU A 69 0.08 -9.93 3.07
CA LEU A 69 1.46 -9.95 2.62
C LEU A 69 2.36 -10.10 3.84
N THR A 70 3.01 -11.25 3.99
CA THR A 70 3.95 -11.52 5.08
C THR A 70 5.38 -11.52 4.54
N PRO A 71 6.19 -10.49 4.85
CA PRO A 71 7.60 -10.51 4.51
C PRO A 71 8.33 -11.67 5.19
N THR A 72 9.22 -12.29 4.45
CA THR A 72 10.21 -13.24 4.96
C THR A 72 11.59 -12.74 4.55
N ALA A 73 12.66 -13.41 5.00
CA ALA A 73 14.02 -13.00 4.65
C ALA A 73 14.32 -12.93 3.14
N LYS A 74 13.54 -13.62 2.29
CA LYS A 74 13.86 -13.84 0.86
C LYS A 74 12.64 -13.81 -0.07
N ALA A 75 11.45 -13.62 0.48
CA ALA A 75 10.18 -13.74 -0.24
C ALA A 75 9.08 -12.99 0.53
N ILE A 76 7.96 -12.74 -0.14
CA ILE A 76 6.69 -12.39 0.50
C ILE A 76 5.75 -13.59 0.37
N ASP A 77 5.17 -14.06 1.47
CA ASP A 77 4.04 -14.99 1.42
C ASP A 77 2.75 -14.20 1.19
N VAL A 78 2.04 -14.51 0.11
CA VAL A 78 0.78 -13.87 -0.28
C VAL A 78 -0.37 -14.82 -0.02
N ARG A 79 -1.33 -14.43 0.81
CA ARG A 79 -2.52 -15.24 1.11
C ARG A 79 -3.78 -14.43 0.93
N VAL A 80 -4.82 -15.04 0.36
CA VAL A 80 -6.14 -14.41 0.33
C VAL A 80 -6.73 -14.40 1.73
N MET A 81 -7.36 -13.29 2.09
CA MET A 81 -8.05 -13.08 3.36
C MET A 81 -9.52 -12.74 3.12
N LYS A 82 -10.36 -13.02 4.11
CA LYS A 82 -11.71 -12.49 4.23
C LYS A 82 -11.78 -11.54 5.41
N PRO A 83 -12.67 -10.54 5.42
CA PRO A 83 -12.84 -9.61 6.54
C PRO A 83 -13.15 -10.25 7.91
N SER A 84 -13.46 -11.55 7.99
CA SER A 84 -13.63 -12.28 9.26
C SER A 84 -12.39 -13.02 9.74
N ASP A 85 -11.33 -13.05 8.93
CA ASP A 85 -10.16 -13.87 9.20
C ASP A 85 -9.24 -13.13 10.18
N ALA A 86 -9.22 -13.60 11.42
CA ALA A 86 -8.29 -13.15 12.44
C ALA A 86 -7.09 -14.11 12.51
N GLU A 87 -5.90 -13.65 12.13
CA GLU A 87 -4.65 -14.36 12.41
C GLU A 87 -3.88 -13.70 13.57
N GLY A 88 -3.55 -14.47 14.60
CA GLY A 88 -2.73 -13.98 15.72
C GLY A 88 -1.23 -14.12 15.43
N GLY A 89 -0.42 -13.20 15.95
CA GLY A 89 1.04 -13.31 15.91
C GLY A 89 1.65 -13.00 14.54
N ASP A 90 1.12 -12.00 13.86
CA ASP A 90 1.68 -11.50 12.61
C ASP A 90 3.16 -11.10 12.78
N PRO A 91 4.07 -11.58 11.92
CA PRO A 91 5.45 -11.10 11.91
C PRO A 91 5.52 -9.59 11.65
N ASP A 92 6.58 -8.97 12.13
CA ASP A 92 6.85 -7.55 11.87
C ASP A 92 6.88 -7.27 10.36
N GLY A 93 6.18 -6.21 9.95
CA GLY A 93 6.07 -5.80 8.55
C GLY A 93 4.96 -6.49 7.76
N THR A 94 4.19 -7.41 8.36
CA THR A 94 2.97 -7.92 7.75
C THR A 94 1.97 -6.79 7.50
N VAL A 95 1.39 -6.80 6.30
CA VAL A 95 0.33 -5.87 5.91
C VAL A 95 -0.82 -6.62 5.22
N TYR A 96 -2.00 -6.04 5.32
CA TYR A 96 -3.22 -6.49 4.67
C TYR A 96 -3.55 -5.51 3.57
N VAL A 97 -3.63 -5.99 2.33
CA VAL A 97 -3.84 -5.16 1.16
C VAL A 97 -5.13 -5.53 0.47
N ARG A 98 -5.90 -4.52 0.06
CA ARG A 98 -6.96 -4.67 -0.91
C ARG A 98 -6.55 -3.98 -2.20
N VAL A 99 -6.56 -4.71 -3.30
CA VAL A 99 -6.24 -4.17 -4.62
C VAL A 99 -7.43 -4.34 -5.57
N PRO A 100 -8.20 -3.28 -5.84
CA PRO A 100 -9.33 -3.35 -6.75
C PRO A 100 -8.89 -3.63 -8.18
N GLY A 101 -9.52 -4.59 -8.84
CA GLY A 101 -9.30 -4.88 -10.26
C GLY A 101 -7.97 -5.57 -10.62
N ALA A 102 -7.09 -5.85 -9.64
CA ALA A 102 -5.86 -6.62 -9.87
C ALA A 102 -5.68 -7.68 -8.77
N PRO A 103 -5.91 -8.97 -9.07
CA PRO A 103 -5.69 -10.04 -8.11
C PRO A 103 -4.20 -10.29 -7.88
N LEU A 104 -3.82 -10.54 -6.62
CA LEU A 104 -2.45 -10.98 -6.30
C LEU A 104 -2.32 -12.50 -6.38
N LYS A 105 -1.15 -12.97 -6.77
CA LYS A 105 -0.84 -14.39 -6.90
C LYS A 105 -0.43 -14.99 -5.56
N GLN A 106 -1.21 -15.96 -5.10
CA GLN A 106 -0.98 -16.63 -3.81
C GLN A 106 0.33 -17.42 -3.76
N GLY A 107 0.85 -17.57 -2.54
CA GLY A 107 2.06 -18.32 -2.21
C GLY A 107 3.31 -17.45 -2.08
N LEU A 108 4.47 -18.11 -2.00
CA LEU A 108 5.76 -17.43 -1.85
C LEU A 108 6.18 -16.74 -3.15
N ARG A 109 6.35 -15.42 -3.07
CA ARG A 109 6.83 -14.56 -4.15
C ARG A 109 8.26 -14.13 -3.83
N ALA A 110 9.22 -14.61 -4.61
CA ALA A 110 10.63 -14.33 -4.37
C ALA A 110 10.89 -12.82 -4.48
N THR A 111 11.55 -12.25 -3.47
CA THR A 111 11.90 -10.83 -3.48
C THR A 111 13.29 -10.64 -4.08
N TYR A 112 13.49 -9.49 -4.71
CA TYR A 112 14.84 -9.00 -4.98
C TYR A 112 15.61 -8.91 -3.65
N ARG A 113 16.86 -9.38 -3.65
CA ARG A 113 17.71 -9.35 -2.46
C ARG A 113 18.65 -8.17 -2.51
N PHE A 114 18.45 -7.25 -1.59
CA PHE A 114 19.47 -6.27 -1.24
C PHE A 114 20.51 -6.92 -0.32
N SER A 115 21.76 -6.45 -0.38
CA SER A 115 22.83 -6.89 0.50
C SER A 115 22.55 -6.57 1.98
N SER A 116 21.73 -5.55 2.24
CA SER A 116 21.18 -5.18 3.55
C SER A 116 19.70 -4.84 3.37
N GLN A 117 18.79 -5.53 4.07
CA GLN A 117 17.38 -5.14 4.11
C GLN A 117 17.08 -4.27 5.34
N PRO A 118 16.23 -3.23 5.19
CA PRO A 118 15.59 -2.74 3.95
C PRO A 118 16.49 -1.80 3.12
N LEU A 119 16.17 -1.56 1.82
CA LEU A 119 16.90 -0.60 0.97
C LEU A 119 16.38 0.82 1.19
N HIS A 120 17.29 1.76 1.47
CA HIS A 120 17.01 3.19 1.54
C HIS A 120 17.54 3.89 0.28
N PRO A 121 16.72 4.07 -0.77
CA PRO A 121 17.18 4.69 -2.00
C PRO A 121 17.55 6.16 -1.79
N ARG A 122 18.71 6.54 -2.33
CA ARG A 122 19.15 7.93 -2.45
C ARG A 122 18.39 8.63 -3.57
N VAL A 123 17.90 9.84 -3.28
CA VAL A 123 17.25 10.73 -4.27
C VAL A 123 18.20 10.99 -5.45
N GLY A 124 17.66 10.94 -6.67
CA GLY A 124 18.41 11.16 -7.91
C GLY A 124 19.37 10.05 -8.32
N HIS A 125 19.49 8.96 -7.54
CA HIS A 125 20.33 7.82 -7.89
C HIS A 125 19.55 6.77 -8.68
N GLU A 126 20.10 6.34 -9.81
CA GLU A 126 19.54 5.26 -10.62
C GLU A 126 20.01 3.90 -10.10
N TYR A 127 19.04 3.02 -9.81
CA TYR A 127 19.27 1.63 -9.46
C TYR A 127 18.91 0.75 -10.67
N GLN A 128 19.84 -0.05 -11.15
CA GLN A 128 19.60 -1.03 -12.22
C GLN A 128 19.64 -2.44 -11.63
N LEU A 129 18.52 -3.15 -11.70
CA LEU A 129 18.31 -4.41 -10.99
C LEU A 129 17.70 -5.46 -11.94
N MET A 130 17.63 -6.69 -11.43
CA MET A 130 17.07 -7.82 -12.16
C MET A 130 16.19 -8.64 -11.22
N LEU A 131 14.89 -8.74 -11.55
CA LEU A 131 13.95 -9.61 -10.86
C LEU A 131 13.73 -10.85 -11.73
N ALA A 132 14.19 -12.00 -11.24
CA ALA A 132 14.26 -13.24 -12.03
C ALA A 132 15.02 -13.04 -13.35
N LYS A 133 14.30 -12.88 -14.47
CA LYS A 133 14.88 -12.64 -15.82
C LYS A 133 14.54 -11.26 -16.38
N THR A 134 13.78 -10.47 -15.62
CA THR A 134 13.30 -9.15 -16.04
C THR A 134 14.24 -8.09 -15.48
N GLY A 135 14.93 -7.39 -16.38
CA GLY A 135 15.70 -6.20 -16.03
C GLY A 135 14.78 -5.01 -15.84
N PHE A 136 15.07 -4.19 -14.83
CA PHE A 136 14.37 -2.94 -14.58
C PHE A 136 15.33 -1.93 -13.95
N SER A 137 14.98 -0.66 -14.03
CA SER A 137 15.65 0.38 -13.25
C SER A 137 14.65 1.23 -12.51
N PHE A 138 15.10 1.94 -11.49
CA PHE A 138 14.29 2.99 -10.89
C PHE A 138 15.15 4.15 -10.36
N THR A 139 14.55 5.33 -10.29
CA THR A 139 15.03 6.48 -9.54
C THR A 139 13.96 6.95 -8.57
N VAL A 140 14.40 7.56 -7.47
CA VAL A 140 13.50 8.25 -6.54
C VAL A 140 13.78 9.73 -6.63
N GLU A 141 12.74 10.52 -6.84
CA GLU A 141 12.79 11.97 -6.75
C GLU A 141 11.94 12.43 -5.58
N SER A 142 12.40 13.42 -4.82
CA SER A 142 11.58 14.04 -3.79
C SER A 142 11.84 15.53 -3.78
N ASP A 143 10.78 16.31 -3.91
CA ASP A 143 10.81 17.77 -3.88
C ASP A 143 9.71 18.31 -2.95
N GLY A 144 9.40 19.61 -3.02
CA GLY A 144 8.33 20.21 -2.22
C GLY A 144 6.91 19.79 -2.63
N VAL A 145 6.75 19.06 -3.74
CA VAL A 145 5.46 18.58 -4.27
C VAL A 145 5.20 17.13 -3.85
N GLY A 146 6.26 16.34 -3.63
CA GLY A 146 6.14 15.02 -3.04
C GLY A 146 7.26 14.07 -3.46
N THR A 147 7.13 12.81 -3.04
CA THR A 147 8.02 11.74 -3.48
C THR A 147 7.47 11.04 -4.73
N GLN A 148 8.34 10.80 -5.70
CA GLN A 148 8.06 10.11 -6.94
C GLN A 148 8.99 8.92 -7.13
N TYR A 149 8.43 7.82 -7.60
CA TYR A 149 9.19 6.64 -8.04
C TYR A 149 9.09 6.55 -9.56
N ASN A 150 10.19 6.74 -10.27
CA ASN A 150 10.27 6.52 -11.71
C ASN A 150 10.83 5.13 -11.95
N ILE A 151 10.01 4.22 -12.46
CA ILE A 151 10.37 2.81 -12.65
C ILE A 151 10.37 2.52 -14.14
N VAL A 152 11.47 1.96 -14.65
CA VAL A 152 11.64 1.59 -16.06
C VAL A 152 11.63 0.08 -16.18
N TYR A 153 10.63 -0.45 -16.88
CA TYR A 153 10.53 -1.85 -17.30
C TYR A 153 9.79 -1.92 -18.64
N GLY A 154 10.03 -2.97 -19.42
CA GLY A 154 9.43 -3.08 -20.77
C GLY A 154 9.81 -1.94 -21.73
N GLY A 155 10.88 -1.19 -21.44
CA GLY A 155 11.30 -0.02 -22.23
C GLY A 155 10.42 1.22 -22.05
N GLN A 156 9.55 1.26 -21.03
CA GLN A 156 8.68 2.39 -20.70
C GLN A 156 8.99 2.90 -19.29
N THR A 157 8.75 4.19 -19.05
CA THR A 157 8.85 4.79 -17.73
C THR A 157 7.46 4.90 -17.11
N HIS A 158 7.34 4.40 -15.89
CA HIS A 158 6.16 4.46 -15.04
C HIS A 158 6.50 5.28 -13.79
N THR A 159 5.87 6.44 -13.66
CA THR A 159 6.09 7.39 -12.55
C THR A 159 4.95 7.28 -11.56
N TYR A 160 5.24 6.89 -10.32
CA TYR A 160 4.25 6.83 -9.23
C TYR A 160 4.37 8.05 -8.32
N LEU A 161 3.26 8.73 -8.09
CA LEU A 161 3.16 9.90 -7.20
C LEU A 161 2.67 9.47 -5.82
N LEU A 162 3.49 9.64 -4.77
CA LEU A 162 3.18 9.14 -3.41
C LEU A 162 2.76 10.25 -2.43
N GLY A 163 2.64 11.49 -2.90
CA GLY A 163 1.95 12.58 -2.19
C GLY A 163 2.64 13.17 -0.95
N LEU A 164 3.74 12.57 -0.45
CA LEU A 164 4.46 13.06 0.72
C LEU A 164 5.92 13.40 0.35
N PRO A 165 6.37 14.65 0.58
CA PRO A 165 7.79 14.97 0.48
C PRO A 165 8.51 14.26 1.63
N ALA A 166 9.43 13.35 1.31
CA ALA A 166 10.11 12.58 2.33
C ALA A 166 11.62 12.67 2.14
N ALA A 167 12.30 13.10 3.21
CA ALA A 167 13.77 13.09 3.24
C ALA A 167 14.36 11.68 3.13
N ALA A 168 13.57 10.65 3.45
CA ALA A 168 13.95 9.26 3.32
C ALA A 168 12.75 8.40 2.91
N THR A 169 12.98 7.53 1.93
CA THR A 169 12.05 6.44 1.62
C THR A 169 12.73 5.10 1.84
N THR A 170 11.92 4.05 1.88
CA THR A 170 12.40 2.69 2.11
C THR A 170 11.69 1.75 1.17
N ILE A 171 12.44 0.93 0.42
CA ILE A 171 11.87 -0.17 -0.34
C ILE A 171 11.85 -1.38 0.58
N LYS A 172 10.64 -1.72 1.06
CA LYS A 172 10.41 -2.89 1.94
C LYS A 172 10.56 -4.18 1.16
N ALA A 173 10.06 -4.20 -0.08
CA ALA A 173 10.22 -5.33 -0.98
C ALA A 173 10.09 -4.92 -2.45
N ILE A 174 10.75 -5.72 -3.31
CA ILE A 174 10.48 -5.78 -4.76
C ILE A 174 10.22 -7.23 -5.09
N ALA A 175 9.07 -7.55 -5.67
CA ALA A 175 8.70 -8.90 -6.07
C ALA A 175 7.69 -8.83 -7.23
N ASP A 176 7.50 -9.93 -7.93
CA ASP A 176 6.39 -10.10 -8.86
C ASP A 176 5.23 -10.64 -8.01
N LEU A 177 4.27 -9.79 -7.60
CA LEU A 177 3.19 -10.14 -6.68
C LEU A 177 1.92 -10.58 -7.40
N ASP A 178 1.65 -10.07 -8.59
CA ASP A 178 0.45 -10.39 -9.37
C ASP A 178 0.67 -11.46 -10.46
N GLY A 179 1.92 -11.79 -10.77
CA GLY A 179 2.29 -12.86 -11.69
C GLY A 179 2.59 -12.42 -13.13
N ASP A 180 2.72 -11.12 -13.40
CA ASP A 180 3.01 -10.58 -14.74
C ASP A 180 4.50 -10.61 -15.14
N ALA A 181 5.37 -11.08 -14.23
CA ALA A 181 6.82 -11.12 -14.36
C ALA A 181 7.51 -9.74 -14.44
N MET A 182 6.83 -8.67 -14.05
CA MET A 182 7.36 -7.33 -13.86
C MET A 182 7.55 -7.03 -12.36
N PRO A 183 8.31 -5.98 -12.01
CA PRO A 183 8.58 -5.70 -10.60
C PRO A 183 7.46 -4.88 -9.95
N ASP A 184 6.86 -5.45 -8.91
CA ASP A 184 5.99 -4.73 -7.98
C ASP A 184 6.78 -4.27 -6.75
N PHE A 185 6.38 -3.14 -6.18
CA PHE A 185 7.09 -2.52 -5.06
C PHE A 185 6.19 -2.34 -3.86
N LEU A 186 6.70 -2.69 -2.68
CA LEU A 186 6.16 -2.26 -1.40
C LEU A 186 7.10 -1.19 -0.82
N VAL A 187 6.62 0.04 -0.76
CA VAL A 187 7.41 1.23 -0.43
C VAL A 187 6.92 1.86 0.87
N GLY A 188 7.84 2.30 1.71
CA GLY A 188 7.57 3.20 2.84
C GLY A 188 8.03 4.62 2.54
N VAL A 189 7.17 5.60 2.82
CA VAL A 189 7.45 7.05 2.69
C VAL A 189 6.97 7.74 3.96
N GLY A 190 7.89 8.15 4.82
CA GLY A 190 7.54 8.50 6.20
C GLY A 190 6.82 7.33 6.89
N ASP A 191 5.65 7.62 7.47
CA ASP A 191 4.78 6.60 8.10
C ASP A 191 3.84 5.92 7.09
N GLY A 192 3.77 6.41 5.86
CA GLY A 192 2.94 5.84 4.80
C GLY A 192 3.55 4.56 4.21
N THR A 193 2.69 3.62 3.81
CA THR A 193 3.09 2.44 3.02
C THR A 193 2.29 2.39 1.73
N PHE A 194 2.96 2.09 0.62
CA PHE A 194 2.41 2.13 -0.73
C PHE A 194 2.73 0.83 -1.46
N LEU A 195 1.74 0.29 -2.17
CA LEU A 195 1.90 -0.82 -3.10
C LEU A 195 1.83 -0.27 -4.52
N LEU A 196 2.85 -0.55 -5.32
CA LEU A 196 2.94 -0.14 -6.71
C LEU A 196 2.92 -1.43 -7.54
N LEU A 197 1.79 -1.73 -8.18
CA LEU A 197 1.70 -2.87 -9.10
C LEU A 197 2.01 -2.43 -10.53
N SER A 198 2.80 -3.23 -11.23
CA SER A 198 3.10 -3.01 -12.65
C SER A 198 1.88 -3.21 -13.53
N THR A 199 1.00 -4.17 -13.22
CA THR A 199 -0.20 -4.44 -14.03
C THR A 199 -1.23 -3.32 -14.06
N GLN A 200 -1.22 -2.46 -13.04
CA GLN A 200 -2.10 -1.28 -12.96
C GLN A 200 -1.44 -0.01 -13.50
N ALA A 201 -0.16 -0.08 -13.87
CA ALA A 201 0.60 1.05 -14.33
C ALA A 201 0.38 1.31 -15.82
N GLN A 202 0.33 2.59 -16.17
CA GLN A 202 0.44 3.07 -17.55
C GLN A 202 1.76 3.84 -17.72
N PRO A 203 2.30 3.95 -18.94
CA PRO A 203 3.43 4.84 -19.18
C PRO A 203 3.08 6.28 -18.74
N GLY A 204 4.00 6.94 -18.03
CA GLY A 204 3.75 8.26 -17.43
C GLY A 204 3.27 8.18 -15.98
N PHE A 205 2.37 9.08 -15.58
CA PHE A 205 1.99 9.28 -14.18
C PHE A 205 0.92 8.28 -13.70
N ASN A 206 1.15 7.72 -12.51
CA ASN A 206 0.29 6.72 -11.86
C ASN A 206 0.10 7.08 -10.38
N LEU A 207 -1.05 6.69 -9.85
CA LEU A 207 -1.29 6.61 -8.41
C LEU A 207 -0.80 5.24 -7.88
N PRO A 208 -0.54 5.11 -6.57
CA PRO A 208 -0.29 3.80 -5.97
C PRO A 208 -1.51 2.88 -6.13
N SER A 209 -1.28 1.57 -6.32
CA SER A 209 -2.31 0.54 -6.43
C SER A 209 -3.06 0.34 -5.10
N ALA A 210 -2.36 0.52 -3.99
CA ALA A 210 -2.95 0.59 -2.66
C ALA A 210 -2.05 1.41 -1.73
N GLN A 211 -2.64 2.00 -0.69
CA GLN A 211 -1.92 2.84 0.25
C GLN A 211 -2.46 2.72 1.69
N LEU A 212 -1.54 2.79 2.65
CA LEU A 212 -1.81 3.04 4.07
C LEU A 212 -1.41 4.49 4.31
N TRP A 213 -2.39 5.34 4.54
CA TRP A 213 -2.12 6.66 5.10
C TRP A 213 -1.86 6.46 6.58
N ALA A 214 -0.86 7.17 7.11
CA ALA A 214 -0.75 7.29 8.55
C ALA A 214 -2.12 7.76 9.06
N LEU A 215 -2.83 6.90 9.79
CA LEU A 215 -3.89 7.37 10.67
C LEU A 215 -3.18 8.41 11.51
N ALA A 216 -3.57 9.67 11.39
CA ALA A 216 -3.04 10.68 12.29
C ALA A 216 -3.25 10.12 13.69
N ASP A 217 -2.14 9.83 14.38
CA ASP A 217 -2.20 9.62 15.81
C ASP A 217 -2.73 10.95 16.33
N ASP A 218 -4.04 10.99 16.58
CA ASP A 218 -4.71 12.05 17.32
C ASP A 218 -4.17 11.94 18.75
N GLY A 219 -2.91 12.32 18.93
CA GLY A 219 -2.30 12.53 20.22
C GLY A 219 -3.00 13.71 20.87
N CYS A 220 -4.09 13.45 21.58
CA CYS A 220 -4.55 14.09 22.83
C CYS A 220 -5.92 13.52 23.25
#